data_AF-A0A1J4RH73-F1
#
_entry.id   AF-A0A1J4RH73-F1
#
_cell.length_a   1.000
_cell.length_b   1.000
_cell.length_c   1.000
_cell.angle_alpha   90.00
_cell.angle_beta   90.00
_cell.angle_gamma   90.00
#
_symmetry.space_group_name_H-M   'P 1'
#
loop_
_entity.id
_entity.type
_entity.pdbx_description
1 polymer ?
#
loop_
_entity_poly.entity_id
_entity_poly.type
_entity_poly.pdbx_seq_one_letter_code
_entity_poly.pdbx_strand_id
1 'polypeptide(L)'
;MSDMISDKDIIRVHFSLEVPVMIAEMLDRRTPLPEDESYALEVALSEMTAEKCLLTAACAARYMAMEKFLDEALQIGLSIQADAAFDDYAPRYLAGLHHSMKQTCSGYAIYMQEDLESFADLFSMAASLPDVSVALHDIAIIFYDHCSAHAAAMDVEHDLFDYDEAGEQPARELEASSFSFSSAVPVDNVIAFPAFNRRRV
;
A
#
# COMPACT_ATOMS: atom_id res chain seq x y z
N MET A 1 26.76 -1.80 -0.31
CA MET A 1 26.37 -1.33 1.03
C MET A 1 25.46 -0.15 0.77
N SER A 2 24.14 -0.33 0.90
CA SER A 2 23.22 0.83 0.91
C SER A 2 23.64 1.69 2.10
N ASP A 3 23.84 2.98 1.88
CA ASP A 3 23.95 3.93 2.99
C ASP A 3 22.60 3.91 3.71
N MET A 4 22.58 3.48 4.97
CA MET A 4 21.42 3.64 5.84
C MET A 4 21.01 5.11 5.84
N ILE A 5 19.70 5.37 5.74
CA ILE A 5 19.21 6.73 5.73
C ILE A 5 19.48 7.41 7.08
N SER A 6 19.88 8.68 7.03
CA SER A 6 20.09 9.48 8.23
C SER A 6 18.76 9.80 8.93
N ASP A 7 18.76 9.85 10.26
CA ASP A 7 17.65 10.42 11.06
C ASP A 7 17.19 11.79 10.53
N LYS A 8 18.13 12.61 10.06
CA LYS A 8 17.82 13.93 9.50
C LYS A 8 16.98 13.81 8.22
N ASP A 9 17.23 12.81 7.41
CA ASP A 9 16.49 12.57 6.17
C ASP A 9 15.12 11.94 6.46
N ILE A 10 15.01 11.06 7.46
CA ILE A 10 13.71 10.58 7.96
C ILE A 10 12.84 11.76 8.43
N ILE A 11 13.41 12.70 9.20
CA ILE A 11 12.72 13.91 9.63
C ILE A 11 12.26 14.76 8.42
N ARG A 12 13.08 14.84 7.37
CA ARG A 12 12.70 15.55 6.14
C ARG A 12 11.56 14.88 5.41
N VAL A 13 11.54 13.55 5.35
CA VAL A 13 10.39 12.80 4.80
C VAL A 13 9.14 13.10 5.60
N HIS A 14 9.23 13.01 6.93
CA HIS A 14 8.11 13.28 7.83
C HIS A 14 7.49 14.67 7.58
N PHE A 15 8.31 15.72 7.44
CA PHE A 15 7.80 17.08 7.18
C PHE A 15 7.40 17.35 5.72
N SER A 16 7.79 16.48 4.78
CA SER A 16 7.40 16.61 3.37
C SER A 16 6.03 15.99 3.08
N LEU A 17 5.50 15.19 4.00
CA LEU A 17 4.23 14.48 3.88
C LEU A 17 3.22 15.10 4.85
N GLU A 18 2.01 15.37 4.37
CA GLU A 18 0.96 16.02 5.20
C GLU A 18 0.35 15.04 6.21
N VAL A 19 0.15 13.78 5.79
CA VAL A 19 -0.52 12.75 6.60
C VAL A 19 0.24 12.34 7.86
N PRO A 20 1.57 12.12 7.85
CA PRO A 20 2.29 11.77 9.07
C PRO A 20 2.14 12.79 10.21
N VAL A 21 2.06 14.09 9.90
CA VAL A 21 1.86 15.14 10.92
C VAL A 21 0.46 15.00 11.54
N MET A 22 -0.55 14.82 10.69
CA MET A 22 -1.94 14.62 11.12
C MET A 22 -2.09 13.38 12.02
N ILE A 23 -1.43 12.27 11.68
CA ILE A 23 -1.47 11.03 12.47
C ILE A 23 -0.85 11.21 13.85
N ALA A 24 0.28 11.91 13.94
CA ALA A 24 0.92 12.17 15.22
C ALA A 24 -0.04 12.93 16.17
N GLU A 25 -0.78 13.91 15.64
CA GLU A 25 -1.80 14.63 16.41
C GLU A 25 -3.01 13.76 16.77
N MET A 26 -3.49 12.91 15.86
CA MET A 26 -4.62 12.02 16.11
C MET A 26 -4.30 10.98 17.20
N LEU A 27 -3.10 10.38 17.14
CA LEU A 27 -2.63 9.40 18.13
C LEU A 27 -2.45 10.01 19.52
N ASP A 28 -1.94 11.25 19.62
CA ASP A 28 -1.73 11.93 20.90
C ASP A 28 -3.04 12.18 21.66
N ARG A 29 -4.15 12.41 20.93
CA ARG A 29 -5.47 12.65 21.54
C ARG A 29 -6.06 11.41 22.19
N ARG A 30 -5.78 10.20 21.66
CA ARG A 30 -6.27 8.89 22.14
C ARG A 30 -7.79 8.75 22.23
N THR A 31 -8.53 9.68 21.64
CA THR A 31 -9.99 9.66 21.53
C THR A 31 -10.41 9.10 20.17
N PRO A 32 -11.65 8.62 20.00
CA PRO A 32 -12.16 8.23 18.69
C PRO A 32 -11.93 9.33 17.66
N LEU A 33 -11.59 8.96 16.43
CA LEU A 33 -11.43 9.94 15.36
C LEU A 33 -12.81 10.54 15.01
N PRO A 34 -12.96 11.87 14.97
CA PRO A 34 -14.14 12.49 14.38
C PRO A 34 -14.32 12.05 12.92
N GLU A 35 -15.57 11.89 12.47
CA GLU A 35 -15.89 11.48 11.09
C GLU A 35 -15.22 12.37 10.03
N ASP A 36 -15.13 13.68 10.28
CA ASP A 36 -14.47 14.63 9.38
C ASP A 36 -12.95 14.37 9.26
N GLU A 37 -12.31 13.96 10.36
CA GLU A 37 -10.88 13.70 10.41
C GLU A 37 -10.53 12.33 9.80
N SER A 38 -11.34 11.31 10.05
CA SER A 38 -11.21 10.00 9.39
C SER A 38 -11.41 10.13 7.88
N TYR A 39 -12.43 10.87 7.45
CA TYR A 39 -12.67 11.13 6.04
C TYR A 39 -11.52 11.91 5.39
N ALA A 40 -10.99 12.94 6.05
CA ALA A 40 -9.85 13.69 5.55
C ALA A 40 -8.60 12.80 5.39
N LEU A 41 -8.38 11.87 6.31
CA LEU A 41 -7.29 10.88 6.23
C LEU A 41 -7.46 9.93 5.05
N GLU A 42 -8.66 9.37 4.86
CA GLU A 42 -8.96 8.48 3.74
C GLU A 42 -8.77 9.18 2.39
N VAL A 43 -9.26 10.43 2.27
CA VAL A 43 -9.08 11.23 1.06
C VAL A 43 -7.59 11.47 0.80
N ALA A 44 -6.85 11.92 1.82
CA ALA A 44 -5.43 12.21 1.67
C ALA A 44 -4.62 10.97 1.24
N LEU A 45 -4.93 9.78 1.79
CA LEU A 45 -4.29 8.51 1.41
C LEU A 45 -4.69 8.02 0.02
N SER A 46 -5.94 8.25 -0.40
CA SER A 46 -6.43 7.87 -1.73
C SER A 46 -5.77 8.67 -2.87
N GLU A 47 -5.36 9.90 -2.61
CA GLU A 47 -4.72 10.78 -3.60
C GLU A 47 -3.20 10.56 -3.70
N MET A 48 -2.62 9.70 -2.85
CA MET A 48 -1.18 9.42 -2.86
C MET A 48 -0.79 8.48 -4.00
N THR A 49 0.47 8.60 -4.43
CA THR A 49 1.12 7.52 -5.18
C THR A 49 1.49 6.37 -4.25
N ALA A 50 1.65 5.15 -4.76
CA ALA A 50 2.07 3.99 -3.96
C ALA A 50 3.34 4.26 -3.14
N GLU A 51 4.35 4.89 -3.74
CA GLU A 51 5.60 5.30 -3.07
C GLU A 51 5.35 6.28 -1.90
N LYS A 52 4.45 7.26 -2.07
CA LYS A 52 4.07 8.18 -0.98
C LYS A 52 3.27 7.47 0.09
N CYS A 53 2.36 6.58 -0.29
CA CYS A 53 1.58 5.78 0.63
C CYS A 53 2.49 4.90 1.49
N LEU A 54 3.49 4.24 0.89
CA LEU A 54 4.46 3.41 1.59
C LEU A 54 5.28 4.21 2.62
N LEU A 55 5.84 5.36 2.24
CA LEU A 55 6.60 6.19 3.18
C LEU A 55 5.71 6.80 4.28
N THR A 56 4.44 7.07 3.95
CA THR A 56 3.44 7.51 4.92
C THR A 56 3.09 6.40 5.90
N ALA A 57 2.93 5.17 5.41
CA ALA A 57 2.73 3.97 6.22
C ALA A 57 3.93 3.70 7.14
N ALA A 58 5.17 3.84 6.63
CA ALA A 58 6.38 3.73 7.45
C ALA A 58 6.39 4.76 8.60
N CYS A 59 5.98 6.01 8.32
CA CYS A 59 5.85 7.02 9.37
C CYS A 59 4.77 6.65 10.40
N ALA A 60 3.59 6.22 9.93
CA ALA A 60 2.49 5.80 10.78
C ALA A 60 2.89 4.61 11.67
N ALA A 61 3.57 3.62 11.09
CA ALA A 61 4.09 2.45 11.78
C ALA A 61 5.08 2.84 12.89
N ARG A 62 5.99 3.80 12.66
CA ARG A 62 6.87 4.32 13.73
C ARG A 62 6.09 4.99 14.84
N TYR A 63 5.09 5.80 14.52
CA TYR A 63 4.26 6.43 15.56
C TYR A 63 3.48 5.41 16.37
N MET A 64 2.88 4.43 15.71
CA MET A 64 2.22 3.32 16.39
C MET A 64 3.21 2.55 17.25
N ALA A 65 4.39 2.18 16.75
CA ALA A 65 5.38 1.43 17.53
C ALA A 65 5.83 2.12 18.84
N MET A 66 5.64 3.44 18.97
CA MET A 66 5.91 4.18 20.21
C MET A 66 4.78 4.05 21.26
N GLU A 67 3.62 3.52 20.89
CA GLU A 67 2.49 3.33 21.79
C GLU A 67 2.70 2.13 22.71
N LYS A 68 2.70 2.40 24.01
CA LYS A 68 3.04 1.44 25.07
C LYS A 68 2.05 0.29 25.26
N PHE A 69 0.90 0.35 24.59
CA PHE A 69 -0.18 -0.63 24.69
C PHE A 69 -0.07 -1.73 23.62
N LEU A 70 0.80 -1.54 22.62
CA LEU A 70 1.10 -2.58 21.64
C LEU A 70 1.97 -3.68 22.27
N ASP A 71 1.74 -4.91 21.81
CA ASP A 71 2.62 -6.03 22.11
C ASP A 71 4.05 -5.77 21.61
N GLU A 72 5.04 -6.22 22.36
CA GLU A 72 6.47 -5.97 22.07
C GLU A 72 6.88 -6.53 20.71
N ALA A 73 6.34 -7.70 20.32
CA ALA A 73 6.65 -8.29 19.02
C ALA A 73 6.10 -7.44 17.87
N LEU A 74 4.91 -6.85 18.04
CA LEU A 74 4.31 -5.98 17.04
C LEU A 74 5.03 -4.61 16.95
N GLN A 75 5.45 -4.04 18.09
CA GLN A 75 6.28 -2.84 18.10
C GLN A 75 7.59 -3.04 17.33
N ILE A 76 8.25 -4.18 17.55
CA ILE A 76 9.48 -4.55 16.83
C ILE A 76 9.19 -4.73 15.34
N GLY A 77 8.13 -5.46 14.99
CA GLY A 77 7.73 -5.68 13.59
C GLY A 77 7.46 -4.38 12.83
N LEU A 78 6.66 -3.48 13.41
CA LEU A 78 6.38 -2.15 12.86
C LEU A 78 7.65 -1.32 12.70
N SER A 79 8.55 -1.35 13.68
CA SER A 79 9.80 -0.58 13.63
C SER A 79 10.74 -1.09 12.54
N ILE A 80 10.94 -2.41 12.45
CA ILE A 80 11.82 -3.01 11.44
C ILE A 80 11.28 -2.76 10.03
N GLN A 81 9.98 -2.96 9.81
CA GLN A 81 9.37 -2.72 8.50
C GLN A 81 9.44 -1.24 8.11
N ALA A 82 9.24 -0.33 9.06
CA ALA A 82 9.39 1.09 8.81
C ALA A 82 10.84 1.47 8.46
N ASP A 83 11.82 0.97 9.20
CA ASP A 83 13.24 1.24 8.95
C ASP A 83 13.68 0.72 7.58
N ALA A 84 13.26 -0.50 7.21
CA ALA A 84 13.50 -1.06 5.88
C ALA A 84 12.89 -0.17 4.77
N ALA A 85 11.63 0.25 4.94
CA ALA A 85 10.98 1.14 3.99
C ALA A 85 11.65 2.53 3.91
N PHE A 86 12.19 3.05 5.01
CA PHE A 86 12.96 4.29 4.94
C PHE A 86 14.29 4.08 4.20
N ASP A 87 15.03 3.02 4.47
CA ASP A 87 16.31 2.76 3.82
C ASP A 87 16.17 2.58 2.29
N ASP A 88 15.11 1.89 1.84
CA ASP A 88 14.96 1.53 0.43
C ASP A 88 14.29 2.62 -0.41
N TYR A 89 13.38 3.42 0.16
CA TYR A 89 12.51 4.32 -0.60
C TYR A 89 12.76 5.80 -0.34
N ALA A 90 13.11 6.20 0.89
CA ALA A 90 13.23 7.61 1.24
C ALA A 90 14.39 8.37 0.54
N PRO A 91 15.59 7.80 0.32
CA PRO A 91 16.66 8.50 -0.39
C PRO A 91 16.24 8.91 -1.81
N ARG A 92 15.50 8.04 -2.50
CA ARG A 92 15.00 8.28 -3.87
C ARG A 92 13.89 9.33 -3.87
N TYR A 93 12.95 9.21 -2.95
CA TYR A 93 11.87 10.16 -2.75
C TYR A 93 12.41 11.58 -2.51
N LEU A 94 13.39 11.73 -1.60
CA LEU A 94 14.01 13.02 -1.28
C LEU A 94 14.84 13.59 -2.44
N ALA A 95 15.37 12.74 -3.32
CA ALA A 95 16.06 13.16 -4.54
C ALA A 95 15.09 13.62 -5.65
N GLY A 96 13.77 13.51 -5.44
CA GLY A 96 12.76 13.82 -6.44
C GLY A 96 12.74 12.82 -7.60
N LEU A 97 13.33 11.64 -7.41
CA LEU A 97 13.35 10.57 -8.40
C LEU A 97 12.01 9.84 -8.34
N HIS A 98 11.06 10.26 -9.18
CA HIS A 98 9.77 9.58 -9.28
C HIS A 98 9.91 8.26 -10.03
N HIS A 99 9.38 7.18 -9.45
CA HIS A 99 9.29 5.91 -10.16
C HIS A 99 8.29 6.01 -11.31
N SER A 100 8.79 5.80 -12.53
CA SER A 100 7.93 5.49 -13.66
C SER A 100 7.50 4.03 -13.50
N MET A 101 6.21 3.78 -13.28
CA MET A 101 5.61 2.43 -13.26
C MET A 101 5.59 1.77 -14.67
N LYS A 102 6.57 2.10 -15.53
CA LYS A 102 6.73 1.46 -16.83
C LYS A 102 7.42 0.11 -16.63
N GLN A 103 6.96 -0.91 -17.36
CA GLN A 103 7.36 -2.33 -17.33
C GLN A 103 8.88 -2.63 -17.27
N THR A 104 9.75 -1.68 -17.57
CA THR A 104 11.22 -1.85 -17.53
C THR A 104 11.84 -1.84 -16.13
N CYS A 105 11.06 -1.62 -15.06
CA CYS A 105 11.50 -1.65 -13.65
C CYS A 105 10.77 -2.72 -12.82
N SER A 106 10.46 -3.87 -13.42
CA SER A 106 9.58 -4.92 -12.87
C SER A 106 9.92 -5.36 -11.43
N GLY A 107 11.20 -5.50 -11.07
CA GLY A 107 11.57 -5.95 -9.71
C GLY A 107 11.21 -4.97 -8.60
N TYR A 108 11.29 -3.66 -8.85
CA TYR A 108 11.05 -2.65 -7.80
C TYR A 108 9.56 -2.49 -7.48
N ALA A 109 8.69 -2.67 -8.48
CA ALA A 109 7.25 -2.66 -8.27
C ALA A 109 6.82 -3.88 -7.44
N ILE A 110 7.43 -5.05 -7.65
CA ILE A 110 7.16 -6.25 -6.84
C ILE A 110 7.54 -6.01 -5.38
N TYR A 111 8.75 -5.53 -5.10
CA TYR A 111 9.18 -5.27 -3.71
C TYR A 111 8.29 -4.24 -3.01
N MET A 112 7.91 -3.16 -3.71
CA MET A 112 7.01 -2.16 -3.14
C MET A 112 5.61 -2.73 -2.87
N GLN A 113 5.12 -3.64 -3.71
CA GLN A 113 3.86 -4.34 -3.47
C GLN A 113 3.97 -5.22 -2.22
N GLU A 114 5.02 -6.05 -2.12
CA GLU A 114 5.27 -6.91 -0.95
C GLU A 114 5.40 -6.10 0.34
N ASP A 115 6.04 -4.94 0.29
CA ASP A 115 6.18 -4.06 1.45
C ASP A 115 4.85 -3.42 1.86
N LEU A 116 3.99 -3.04 0.91
CA LEU A 116 2.64 -2.55 1.19
C LEU A 116 1.76 -3.64 1.80
N GLU A 117 1.83 -4.88 1.29
CA GLU A 117 1.13 -6.03 1.88
C GLU A 117 1.62 -6.30 3.31
N SER A 118 2.94 -6.25 3.53
CA SER A 118 3.53 -6.41 4.86
C SER A 118 3.07 -5.33 5.84
N PHE A 119 2.96 -4.07 5.40
CA PHE A 119 2.37 -3.01 6.22
C PHE A 119 0.89 -3.25 6.52
N ALA A 120 0.11 -3.68 5.51
CA ALA A 120 -1.30 -4.00 5.71
C ALA A 120 -1.48 -5.06 6.81
N ASP A 121 -0.72 -6.15 6.76
CA ASP A 121 -0.77 -7.21 7.77
C ASP A 121 -0.47 -6.67 9.17
N LEU A 122 0.59 -5.85 9.32
CA LEU A 122 0.96 -5.26 10.61
C LEU A 122 -0.12 -4.32 11.15
N PHE A 123 -0.76 -3.52 10.29
CA PHE A 123 -1.85 -2.64 10.71
C PHE A 123 -3.13 -3.41 11.06
N SER A 124 -3.44 -4.47 10.33
CA SER A 124 -4.56 -5.37 10.68
C SER A 124 -4.36 -6.01 12.07
N MET A 125 -3.13 -6.44 12.37
CA MET A 125 -2.77 -6.93 13.70
C MET A 125 -2.91 -5.86 14.77
N ALA A 126 -2.46 -4.62 14.50
CA ALA A 126 -2.58 -3.50 15.42
C ALA A 126 -4.04 -3.13 15.72
N ALA A 127 -4.91 -3.15 14.71
CA ALA A 127 -6.34 -2.92 14.86
C ALA A 127 -7.04 -4.03 15.66
N SER A 128 -6.55 -5.27 15.59
CA SER A 128 -7.21 -6.43 16.22
C SER A 128 -6.93 -6.59 17.72
N LEU A 129 -6.14 -5.70 18.33
CA LEU A 129 -5.78 -5.79 19.74
C LEU A 129 -6.93 -5.36 20.66
N PRO A 130 -7.21 -6.12 21.74
CA PRO A 130 -8.38 -5.88 22.59
C PRO A 130 -8.30 -4.62 23.46
N ASP A 131 -7.09 -4.16 23.81
CA ASP A 131 -6.84 -3.04 24.75
C ASP A 131 -6.19 -1.82 24.08
N VAL A 132 -6.31 -1.71 22.75
CA VAL A 132 -5.73 -0.61 21.99
C VAL A 132 -6.58 0.66 22.12
N SER A 133 -5.95 1.84 22.03
CA SER A 133 -6.70 3.10 21.98
C SER A 133 -7.60 3.13 20.74
N VAL A 134 -8.80 3.72 20.86
CA VAL A 134 -9.75 3.82 19.74
C VAL A 134 -9.13 4.58 18.56
N ALA A 135 -8.34 5.63 18.85
CA ALA A 135 -7.60 6.36 17.81
C ALA A 135 -6.66 5.44 17.00
N LEU A 136 -5.85 4.63 17.70
CA LEU A 136 -4.92 3.71 17.04
C LEU A 136 -5.68 2.67 16.23
N HIS A 137 -6.74 2.09 16.80
CA HIS A 137 -7.60 1.15 16.08
C HIS A 137 -8.12 1.74 14.76
N ASP A 138 -8.72 2.93 14.82
CA ASP A 138 -9.33 3.57 13.64
C ASP A 138 -8.26 3.91 12.59
N ILE A 139 -7.13 4.48 13.00
CA ILE A 139 -6.02 4.78 12.09
C ILE A 139 -5.46 3.49 11.48
N ALA A 140 -5.29 2.43 12.28
CA ALA A 140 -4.76 1.15 11.80
C ALA A 140 -5.68 0.50 10.77
N ILE A 141 -7.01 0.56 10.94
CA ILE A 141 -7.96 0.08 9.93
C ILE A 141 -7.82 0.87 8.63
N ILE A 142 -7.81 2.20 8.71
CA ILE A 142 -7.69 3.06 7.52
C ILE A 142 -6.39 2.73 6.78
N PHE A 143 -5.27 2.60 7.49
CA PHE A 143 -3.99 2.24 6.89
C PHE A 143 -3.95 0.84 6.31
N TYR A 144 -4.58 -0.14 6.97
CA TYR A 144 -4.74 -1.49 6.45
C TYR A 144 -5.47 -1.47 5.10
N ASP A 145 -6.60 -0.78 5.02
CA ASP A 145 -7.41 -0.72 3.79
C ASP A 145 -6.64 -0.03 2.65
N HIS A 146 -5.97 1.08 2.93
CA HIS A 146 -5.21 1.81 1.93
C HIS A 146 -3.94 1.08 1.48
N CYS A 147 -3.19 0.44 2.37
CA CYS A 147 -2.02 -0.34 1.98
C CYS A 147 -2.42 -1.52 1.09
N SER A 148 -3.49 -2.23 1.47
CA SER A 148 -4.06 -3.32 0.67
C SER A 148 -4.53 -2.85 -0.70
N ALA A 149 -5.22 -1.71 -0.76
CA ALA A 149 -5.70 -1.14 -2.02
C ALA A 149 -4.57 -0.70 -2.94
N HIS A 150 -3.53 -0.05 -2.40
CA HIS A 150 -2.35 0.36 -3.17
C HIS A 150 -1.56 -0.86 -3.67
N ALA A 151 -1.38 -1.89 -2.84
CA ALA A 151 -0.75 -3.14 -3.25
C ALA A 151 -1.52 -3.81 -4.40
N ALA A 152 -2.84 -3.95 -4.26
CA ALA A 152 -3.69 -4.56 -5.29
C ALA A 152 -3.71 -3.76 -6.59
N ALA A 153 -3.63 -2.42 -6.51
CA ALA A 153 -3.60 -1.55 -7.68
C ALA A 153 -2.28 -1.60 -8.45
N MET A 154 -1.21 -2.11 -7.84
CA MET A 154 0.09 -2.23 -8.50
C MET A 154 0.16 -3.35 -9.53
N ASP A 155 -0.89 -4.19 -9.64
CA ASP A 155 -1.14 -5.26 -10.62
C ASP A 155 0.09 -5.62 -11.46
N VAL A 156 1.09 -6.18 -10.79
CA VAL A 156 2.26 -6.71 -11.47
C VAL A 156 1.81 -8.06 -12.02
N GLU A 157 1.23 -8.04 -13.24
CA GLU A 157 0.91 -9.28 -13.94
C GLU A 157 2.09 -10.23 -13.84
N HIS A 158 1.80 -11.45 -13.36
CA HIS A 158 2.71 -12.54 -13.03
C HIS A 158 3.48 -13.10 -14.24
N ASP A 159 3.61 -12.34 -15.33
CA ASP A 159 4.24 -12.70 -16.60
C ASP A 159 5.78 -12.72 -16.53
N LEU A 160 6.38 -12.40 -15.37
CA LEU A 160 7.84 -12.37 -15.22
C LEU A 160 8.49 -13.69 -14.76
N PHE A 161 7.70 -14.71 -14.42
CA PHE A 161 8.21 -16.01 -13.98
C PHE A 161 8.34 -17.05 -15.10
N ASP A 162 8.22 -16.66 -16.38
CA ASP A 162 8.56 -17.50 -17.55
C ASP A 162 10.06 -17.47 -17.90
N TYR A 163 10.95 -17.33 -16.90
CA TYR A 163 12.40 -17.22 -17.11
C TYR A 163 13.21 -18.51 -16.92
N ASP A 164 12.55 -19.68 -16.90
CA ASP A 164 13.25 -20.98 -16.78
C ASP A 164 13.01 -21.98 -17.94
N GLU A 165 12.41 -21.56 -19.06
CA GLU A 165 12.22 -22.45 -20.24
C GLU A 165 12.89 -21.93 -21.54
N ALA A 166 13.95 -21.13 -21.42
CA ALA A 166 14.80 -20.75 -22.55
C ALA A 166 16.09 -21.59 -22.65
N GLY A 167 16.10 -22.78 -22.04
CA GLY A 167 17.16 -23.78 -22.15
C GLY A 167 16.70 -24.94 -23.03
N GLU A 168 17.21 -24.98 -24.27
CA GLU A 168 17.14 -26.12 -25.21
C GLU A 168 15.79 -26.36 -25.93
N GLN A 169 15.65 -25.89 -27.17
CA GLN A 169 15.54 -26.74 -28.38
C GLN A 169 15.21 -25.95 -29.68
N PRO A 170 15.51 -26.51 -30.87
CA PRO A 170 15.91 -25.75 -32.05
C PRO A 170 14.74 -25.36 -32.96
N ALA A 171 15.04 -24.40 -33.84
CA ALA A 171 14.20 -23.92 -34.94
C ALA A 171 13.31 -24.99 -35.60
N ARG A 172 12.00 -24.83 -35.46
CA ARG A 172 11.01 -25.34 -36.41
C ARG A 172 9.95 -24.28 -36.70
N GLU A 173 10.06 -23.82 -37.94
CA GLU A 173 9.12 -23.18 -38.85
C GLU A 173 7.63 -23.09 -38.44
N LEU A 174 7.09 -21.90 -38.76
CA LEU A 174 5.69 -21.54 -39.02
C LEU A 174 4.71 -22.73 -39.15
N GLU A 175 3.61 -22.69 -38.40
CA GLU A 175 2.27 -22.75 -38.98
C GLU A 175 1.28 -21.91 -38.17
N ALA A 176 0.32 -21.35 -38.90
CA ALA A 176 -0.62 -20.33 -38.48
C ALA A 176 -1.69 -20.87 -37.50
N SER A 177 -1.96 -20.08 -36.46
CA SER A 177 -3.24 -20.09 -35.76
C SER A 177 -3.77 -18.66 -35.69
N SER A 178 -4.47 -18.31 -36.76
CA SER A 178 -5.37 -17.16 -36.85
C SER A 178 -6.33 -17.11 -35.66
N PHE A 179 -6.14 -16.14 -34.77
CA PHE A 179 -7.20 -15.64 -33.89
C PHE A 179 -7.72 -14.31 -34.43
N SER A 180 -8.94 -14.38 -34.96
CA SER A 180 -9.70 -13.24 -35.49
C SER A 180 -9.97 -12.21 -34.40
N PHE A 181 -9.68 -10.95 -34.73
CA PHE A 181 -10.21 -9.77 -34.06
C PHE A 181 -11.74 -9.74 -34.27
N SER A 182 -12.52 -9.96 -33.21
CA SER A 182 -13.95 -9.63 -33.20
C SER A 182 -14.15 -8.35 -32.40
N SER A 183 -14.13 -7.22 -33.12
CA SER A 183 -14.59 -5.94 -32.61
C SER A 183 -16.12 -5.98 -32.47
N ALA A 184 -16.60 -6.28 -31.27
CA ALA A 184 -17.97 -5.98 -30.86
C ALA A 184 -17.89 -5.24 -29.54
N VAL A 185 -18.00 -3.91 -29.59
CA VAL A 185 -18.31 -3.06 -28.45
C VAL A 185 -19.83 -3.02 -28.33
N PRO A 186 -20.44 -3.52 -27.23
CA PRO A 186 -21.74 -3.07 -26.80
C PRO A 186 -21.52 -1.93 -25.79
N VAL A 187 -21.92 -0.73 -26.20
CA VAL A 187 -22.11 0.42 -25.32
C VAL A 187 -23.30 0.09 -24.42
N ASP A 188 -23.07 -0.27 -23.15
CA ASP A 188 -24.02 -0.08 -22.04
C ASP A 188 -23.44 -0.64 -20.73
N ASN A 189 -22.72 0.21 -19.97
CA ASN A 189 -22.34 -0.07 -18.59
C ASN A 189 -23.51 0.23 -17.65
N VAL A 190 -24.52 -0.65 -17.62
CA VAL A 190 -25.59 -0.61 -16.61
C VAL A 190 -25.59 -1.90 -15.81
N ILE A 191 -25.13 -1.82 -14.56
CA ILE A 191 -25.29 -2.91 -13.58
C ILE A 191 -26.74 -2.86 -13.08
N ALA A 192 -27.55 -3.86 -13.43
CA ALA A 192 -28.91 -4.00 -12.92
C ALA A 192 -28.92 -4.73 -11.57
N PHE A 193 -29.34 -4.04 -10.51
CA PHE A 193 -29.57 -4.64 -9.19
C PHE A 193 -30.87 -5.45 -9.15
N PRO A 194 -30.94 -6.58 -8.41
CA PRO A 194 -32.14 -7.39 -8.31
C PRO A 194 -33.21 -6.68 -7.47
N ALA A 195 -34.34 -6.33 -8.10
CA ALA A 195 -35.50 -5.78 -7.41
C ALA A 195 -36.21 -6.88 -6.58
N PHE A 196 -36.17 -6.75 -5.24
CA PHE A 196 -37.00 -7.54 -4.34
C PHE A 196 -38.48 -7.16 -4.55
N ASN A 197 -39.24 -8.04 -5.23
CA ASN A 197 -40.68 -7.94 -5.31
C ASN A 197 -41.30 -8.20 -3.92
N ARG A 198 -41.60 -7.13 -3.17
CA ARG A 198 -42.56 -7.20 -2.06
C ARG A 198 -43.96 -7.40 -2.64
N ARG A 199 -44.45 -8.65 -2.65
CA ARG A 199 -45.88 -8.92 -2.83
C ARG A 199 -46.63 -8.40 -1.60
N ARG A 200 -47.40 -7.32 -1.79
CA ARG A 200 -48.57 -7.01 -0.98
C ARG A 200 -49.73 -7.84 -1.52
N VAL A 201 -50.20 -8.83 -0.77
CA VAL A 201 -51.63 -9.07 -0.43
C VAL A 201 -51.62 -9.80 0.90
#